data_AF-A0A957R1T2-F1
#
_entry.id   AF-A0A957R1T2-F1
#
_cell.length_a   1.000
_cell.length_b   1.000
_cell.length_c   1.000
_cell.angle_alpha   90.00
_cell.angle_beta   90.00
_cell.angle_gamma   90.00
#
_symmetry.space_group_name_H-M   'P 1'
#
loop_
_entity.id
_entity.type
_entity.pdbx_description
1 polymer ?
#
loop_
_entity_poly.entity_id
_entity_poly.type
_entity_poly.pdbx_seq_one_letter_code
_entity_poly.pdbx_strand_id
1 'polypeptide(L)'
;MNSAEPILQPSSEENWPEGIRAALQGPVLNIHRMMAHSPELLRQSAPLRNYLVAGSTLTGRQRELLILRTAHLIGSEYEWSHHV
;
A
#
# COMPACT_ATOMS: atom_id res chain seq x y z
N MET A 1 -16.73 -12.91 -8.41
CA MET A 1 -17.50 -12.13 -7.41
C MET A 1 -17.81 -10.78 -8.03
N ASN A 2 -18.96 -10.20 -7.71
CA ASN A 2 -19.49 -9.02 -8.40
C ASN A 2 -18.70 -7.78 -7.93
N SER A 3 -17.70 -7.35 -8.70
CA SER A 3 -16.91 -6.17 -8.38
C SER A 3 -17.76 -4.93 -8.64
N ALA A 4 -18.45 -4.45 -7.62
CA ALA A 4 -19.06 -3.12 -7.65
C ALA A 4 -17.98 -2.07 -7.98
N GLU A 5 -18.34 -1.02 -8.72
CA GLU A 5 -17.38 0.03 -9.06
C GLU A 5 -16.76 0.64 -7.78
N PRO A 6 -15.44 0.93 -7.80
CA PRO A 6 -14.79 1.56 -6.66
C PRO A 6 -15.44 2.90 -6.33
N ILE A 7 -15.82 3.11 -5.07
CA ILE A 7 -16.40 4.38 -4.58
C ILE A 7 -15.46 5.56 -4.85
N LEU A 8 -14.15 5.31 -4.83
CA LEU A 8 -13.12 6.31 -5.08
C LEU A 8 -12.05 5.72 -5.99
N GLN A 9 -11.67 6.48 -7.01
CA GLN A 9 -10.64 6.09 -7.96
C GLN A 9 -9.24 6.46 -7.44
N PRO A 10 -8.19 5.70 -7.79
CA PRO A 10 -6.81 6.05 -7.48
C PRO A 10 -6.45 7.44 -8.02
N SER A 11 -5.84 8.31 -7.19
CA SER A 11 -5.40 9.63 -7.65
C SER A 11 -4.25 9.55 -8.67
N SER A 12 -4.21 10.52 -9.60
CA SER A 12 -3.07 10.73 -10.50
C SER A 12 -1.89 11.33 -9.74
N GLU A 13 -0.68 10.85 -10.03
CA GLU A 13 0.57 11.38 -9.45
C GLU A 13 0.83 12.84 -9.83
N GLU A 14 0.30 13.30 -10.97
CA GLU A 14 0.43 14.68 -11.45
C GLU A 14 -0.15 15.71 -10.46
N ASN A 15 -1.12 15.28 -9.64
CA ASN A 15 -1.81 16.13 -8.69
C ASN A 15 -1.25 16.00 -7.25
N TRP A 16 -0.16 15.26 -7.06
CA TRP A 16 0.40 15.05 -5.73
C TRP A 16 1.18 16.27 -5.27
N PRO A 17 1.09 16.65 -3.99
CA PRO A 17 1.98 17.65 -3.42
C PRO A 17 3.44 17.24 -3.53
N GLU A 18 4.32 18.24 -3.69
CA GLU A 18 5.76 18.04 -3.74
C GLU A 18 6.27 17.22 -2.54
N GLY A 19 7.27 16.35 -2.78
CA GLY A 19 7.87 15.52 -1.74
C GLY A 19 7.07 14.28 -1.29
N ILE A 20 5.79 14.11 -1.66
CA ILE A 20 5.02 12.90 -1.30
C ILE A 20 5.67 11.63 -1.83
N ARG A 21 6.16 11.66 -3.08
CA ARG A 21 6.82 10.51 -3.70
C ARG A 21 8.07 10.05 -2.93
N ALA A 22 8.80 10.99 -2.34
CA ALA A 22 10.03 10.72 -1.58
C ALA A 22 9.76 9.99 -0.25
N ALA A 23 8.55 10.09 0.29
CA ALA A 23 8.16 9.34 1.49
C ALA A 23 7.98 7.82 1.21
N LEU A 24 7.82 7.44 -0.06
CA LEU A 24 7.49 6.07 -0.47
C LEU A 24 8.72 5.30 -0.94
N GLN A 25 8.90 4.08 -0.42
CA GLN A 25 9.91 3.14 -0.94
C GLN A 25 9.31 2.17 -1.98
N GLY A 26 10.03 1.95 -3.07
CA GLY A 26 9.63 1.03 -4.14
C GLY A 26 8.65 1.64 -5.15
N PRO A 27 7.95 0.81 -5.93
CA PRO A 27 7.01 1.27 -6.95
C PRO A 27 5.77 1.94 -6.33
N VAL A 28 5.11 2.80 -7.12
CA VAL A 28 3.86 3.43 -6.72
C VAL A 28 2.71 2.45 -6.95
N LEU A 29 2.11 1.98 -5.85
CA LEU A 29 0.98 1.06 -5.83
C LEU A 29 -0.35 1.83 -5.77
N ASN A 30 -1.46 1.16 -6.12
CA ASN A 30 -2.79 1.78 -6.03
C ASN A 30 -3.14 2.22 -4.60
N ILE A 31 -2.67 1.50 -3.57
CA ILE A 31 -2.85 1.95 -2.18
C ILE A 31 -2.21 3.33 -1.93
N HIS A 32 -1.04 3.64 -2.52
CA HIS A 32 -0.44 4.97 -2.39
C HIS A 32 -1.29 6.04 -3.07
N ARG A 33 -1.82 5.74 -4.27
CA ARG A 33 -2.75 6.61 -5.00
C ARG A 33 -4.06 6.83 -4.26
N MET A 34 -4.57 5.82 -3.56
CA MET A 34 -5.75 5.94 -2.71
C MET A 34 -5.47 6.80 -1.47
N MET A 35 -4.32 6.59 -0.81
CA MET A 35 -3.93 7.38 0.35
C MET A 35 -3.58 8.82 -0.01
N ALA A 36 -3.12 9.10 -1.22
CA ALA A 36 -2.79 10.45 -1.67
C ALA A 36 -4.00 11.39 -1.80
N HIS A 37 -5.24 10.88 -1.70
CA HIS A 37 -6.42 11.72 -1.43
C HIS A 37 -6.33 12.44 -0.07
N SER A 38 -5.51 11.94 0.85
CA SER A 38 -5.07 12.61 2.07
C SER A 38 -3.54 12.58 2.19
N PRO A 39 -2.84 13.57 1.60
CA PRO A 39 -1.37 13.58 1.57
C PRO A 39 -0.73 13.55 2.96
N GLU A 40 -1.38 14.14 3.97
CA GLU A 40 -0.89 14.11 5.34
C GLU A 40 -0.96 12.70 5.94
N LEU A 41 -2.05 11.97 5.71
CA LEU A 41 -2.15 10.57 6.14
C LEU A 41 -1.03 9.73 5.52
N LEU A 42 -0.79 9.89 4.21
CA LEU A 42 0.27 9.17 3.50
C LEU A 42 1.66 9.46 4.08
N ARG A 43 1.97 10.73 4.39
CA ARG A 43 3.24 11.10 5.01
C ARG A 43 3.42 10.46 6.38
N GLN A 44 2.41 10.51 7.22
CA GLN A 44 2.48 10.01 8.59
C GLN A 44 2.50 8.47 8.66
N SER A 45 1.88 7.78 7.69
CA SER A 45 1.87 6.31 7.65
C SER A 45 3.14 5.70 7.02
N ALA A 46 3.83 6.46 6.17
CA ALA A 46 4.97 5.96 5.39
C ALA A 46 6.09 5.35 6.25
N PRO A 47 6.51 5.92 7.41
CA PRO A 47 7.55 5.33 8.23
C PRO A 47 7.23 3.91 8.72
N LEU A 48 6.00 3.68 9.20
CA LEU A 48 5.56 2.36 9.64
C LEU A 48 5.56 1.37 8.47
N ARG A 49 4.96 1.76 7.34
CA ARG A 49 4.91 0.92 6.13
C ARG A 49 6.33 0.56 5.66
N ASN A 50 7.24 1.54 5.59
CA ASN A 50 8.63 1.35 5.18
C ASN A 50 9.39 0.40 6.11
N TYR A 51 9.15 0.49 7.43
CA TYR A 51 9.70 -0.47 8.39
C TYR A 51 9.21 -1.90 8.13
N LEU A 52 7.91 -2.09 7.91
CA LEU A 52 7.35 -3.41 7.64
C LEU A 52 7.90 -4.02 6.35
N VAL A 53 7.98 -3.24 5.26
CA VAL A 53 8.37 -3.74 3.93
C VAL A 53 9.89 -3.92 3.73
N ALA A 54 10.72 -3.14 4.43
CA ALA A 54 12.17 -3.13 4.21
C ALA A 54 13.02 -3.01 5.48
N GLY A 55 12.52 -2.36 6.53
CA GLY A 55 13.32 -2.05 7.74
C GLY A 55 13.29 -3.11 8.85
N SER A 56 12.41 -4.11 8.77
CA SER A 56 12.27 -5.13 9.80
C SER A 56 13.27 -6.28 9.65
N THR A 57 13.43 -7.08 10.70
CA THR A 57 14.30 -8.28 10.71
C THR A 57 13.71 -9.45 9.92
N LEU A 58 12.51 -9.32 9.35
CA LEU A 58 11.88 -10.34 8.53
C LEU A 58 12.61 -10.50 7.20
N THR A 59 12.90 -11.74 6.83
CA THR A 59 13.29 -12.10 5.47
C THR A 59 12.15 -11.81 4.48
N GLY A 60 12.46 -11.66 3.20
CA GLY A 60 11.43 -11.45 2.16
C GLY A 60 10.32 -12.51 2.22
N ARG A 61 10.69 -13.80 2.29
CA ARG A 61 9.72 -14.90 2.37
C ARG A 61 8.83 -14.84 3.62
N GLN A 62 9.38 -14.52 4.79
CA GLN A 62 8.57 -14.39 6.01
C GLN A 62 7.58 -13.23 5.91
N ARG A 63 8.00 -12.13 5.28
CA ARG A 63 7.18 -10.95 5.05
C ARG A 63 5.98 -11.28 4.17
N GLU A 64 6.21 -11.94 3.03
CA GLU A 64 5.14 -12.35 2.12
C GLU A 64 4.14 -13.29 2.79
N LEU A 65 4.60 -14.26 3.58
CA LEU A 65 3.70 -15.17 4.31
C LEU A 65 2.82 -14.42 5.33
N LEU A 66 3.37 -13.44 6.04
CA LEU A 66 2.59 -12.63 6.98
C LEU A 66 1.59 -11.72 6.28
N ILE A 67 1.97 -11.12 5.15
CA ILE A 67 1.07 -10.30 4.33
C ILE A 67 -0.09 -11.16 3.81
N LEU A 68 0.20 -12.30 3.17
CA LEU A 68 -0.82 -13.21 2.65
C LEU A 68 -1.73 -13.78 3.73
N ARG A 69 -1.18 -14.14 4.91
CA ARG A 69 -1.99 -14.59 6.04
C ARG A 69 -2.93 -13.50 6.53
N THR A 70 -2.44 -12.25 6.61
CA THR A 70 -3.25 -11.10 7.00
C THR A 70 -4.34 -10.83 5.96
N ALA A 71 -3.98 -10.79 4.68
CA ALA A 71 -4.90 -10.60 3.55
C ALA A 71 -6.03 -11.63 3.58
N HIS A 72 -5.71 -12.90 3.80
CA HIS A 72 -6.71 -13.96 3.95
C HIS A 72 -7.62 -13.76 5.17
N LEU A 73 -7.04 -13.40 6.33
CA LEU A 73 -7.81 -13.18 7.56
C LEU A 73 -8.81 -12.01 7.46
N ILE A 74 -8.45 -10.97 6.71
CA ILE A 74 -9.31 -9.79 6.52
C ILE A 74 -10.14 -9.84 5.22
N GLY A 75 -10.00 -10.91 4.42
CA GLY A 75 -10.71 -11.05 3.14
C GLY A 75 -10.27 -10.04 2.07
N SER A 76 -9.01 -9.60 2.07
CA SER A 76 -8.50 -8.65 1.09
C SER A 76 -8.02 -9.35 -0.19
N GLU A 77 -8.89 -9.40 -1.20
CA GLU A 77 -8.53 -9.91 -2.54
C GLU A 77 -7.43 -9.06 -3.20
N TYR A 78 -7.46 -7.74 -2.99
CA TYR A 78 -6.46 -6.82 -3.53
C TYR A 78 -5.05 -7.14 -3.00
N GLU A 79 -4.89 -7.33 -1.68
CA GLU A 79 -3.58 -7.66 -1.11
C GLU A 79 -3.15 -9.07 -1.53
N TRP A 80 -4.08 -10.03 -1.61
CA TRP A 80 -3.76 -11.36 -2.10
C TRP A 80 -3.20 -11.31 -3.53
N SER A 81 -3.89 -10.65 -4.47
CA SER A 81 -3.48 -10.61 -5.88
C SER A 81 -2.18 -9.86 -6.14
N HIS A 82 -1.77 -8.95 -5.25
CA HIS A 82 -0.50 -8.22 -5.40
C HIS A 82 0.71 -9.02 -4.90
N HIS A 83 0.48 -10.09 -4.15
CA HIS A 83 1.51 -10.83 -3.43
C HIS A 83 1.63 -12.31 -3.86
N VAL A 84 0.84 -12.75 -4.86
CA VAL A 84 0.91 -14.10 -5.48
C VAL A 84 1.19 -14.05 -6.98
#